data_AF-A0A493U1D7-F1
#
_entry.id   AF-A0A493U1D7-F1
#
_cell.length_a   1.000
_cell.length_b   1.000
_cell.length_c   1.000
_cell.angle_alpha   90.00
_cell.angle_beta   90.00
_cell.angle_gamma   90.00
#
_symmetry.space_group_name_H-M   'P 1'
#
loop_
_entity.id
_entity.type
_entity.pdbx_description
1 polymer ?
#
loop_
_entity_poly.entity_id
_entity_poly.type
_entity_poly.pdbx_seq_one_letter_code
_entity_poly.pdbx_strand_id
1 'polypeptide(L)'
;MEVQSNWGMQEENKFYFRKYYAKYEFFKNPVSFFPDHMLSFPNETNAAISHSGILQMFLSSSTYPEIHGYLHAKEQGKKSWKKLFFLLRRSGLYFSTKGTSKEPRHLQFFCEFSNSDMYMSLTGKKISGAPTNYGFCFKVQAYHSDTY
;
A
#
# COMPACT_ATOMS: atom_id res chain seq x y z
N MET A 1 4.97 14.81 19.02
CA MET A 1 6.41 14.96 18.72
C MET A 1 6.92 13.81 17.84
N GLU A 2 6.44 12.58 18.01
CA GLU A 2 6.89 11.36 17.30
C GLU A 2 6.99 11.46 15.77
N VAL A 3 6.01 12.03 15.07
CA VAL A 3 6.08 12.17 13.60
C VAL A 3 7.22 13.12 13.17
N GLN A 4 7.47 14.17 13.95
CA GLN A 4 8.49 15.17 13.66
C GLN A 4 9.90 14.66 13.96
N SER A 5 10.08 13.75 14.94
CA SER A 5 11.40 13.17 15.25
C SER A 5 11.98 12.36 14.08
N ASN A 6 11.14 11.87 13.17
CA ASN A 6 11.58 11.15 11.97
C ASN A 6 12.10 12.05 10.85
N TRP A 7 12.11 13.39 11.03
CA TRP A 7 12.53 14.33 9.98
C TRP A 7 14.03 14.59 10.05
N GLY A 8 14.72 14.38 8.94
CA GLY A 8 16.11 14.81 8.82
C GLY A 8 16.20 16.34 8.93
N MET A 9 17.24 16.87 9.61
CA MET A 9 17.41 18.32 9.79
C MET A 9 17.45 19.10 8.47
N GLN A 10 17.86 18.45 7.38
CA GLN A 10 17.93 19.03 6.04
C GLN A 10 16.63 18.83 5.22
N GLU A 11 15.64 18.10 5.74
CA GLU A 11 14.36 17.90 5.07
C GLU A 11 13.42 19.08 5.37
N GLU A 12 12.92 19.76 4.34
CA GLU A 12 11.96 20.86 4.47
C GLU A 12 10.51 20.36 4.68
N ASN A 13 10.33 19.39 5.57
CA ASN A 13 9.03 18.81 5.87
C ASN A 13 8.12 19.82 6.58
N LYS A 14 6.81 19.76 6.30
CA LYS A 14 5.82 20.71 6.81
C LYS A 14 4.53 19.99 7.18
N PHE A 15 3.90 20.43 8.27
CA PHE A 15 2.55 20.03 8.60
C PHE A 15 1.53 20.89 7.83
N TYR A 16 0.51 20.24 7.29
CA TYR A 16 -0.60 20.91 6.60
C TYR A 16 -1.92 20.52 7.27
N PHE A 17 -2.70 21.52 7.67
CA PHE A 17 -4.07 21.32 8.12
C PHE A 17 -5.02 21.59 6.96
N ARG A 18 -5.69 20.54 6.47
CA ARG A 18 -6.65 20.65 5.36
C ARG A 18 -7.74 19.60 5.43
N LYS A 19 -8.86 19.86 4.75
CA LYS A 19 -9.91 18.85 4.54
C LYS A 19 -9.45 17.83 3.50
N TYR A 20 -9.63 16.55 3.80
CA TYR A 20 -9.44 15.45 2.86
C TYR A 20 -10.64 14.51 2.94
N TYR A 21 -11.60 14.70 2.03
CA TYR A 21 -12.91 14.04 2.09
C TYR A 21 -12.87 12.54 1.77
N ALA A 22 -11.84 12.08 1.05
CA ALA A 22 -11.71 10.69 0.62
C ALA A 22 -11.13 9.75 1.71
N LYS A 23 -10.61 10.29 2.82
CA LYS A 23 -9.88 9.50 3.85
C LYS A 23 -10.69 8.36 4.47
N TYR A 24 -12.02 8.50 4.52
CA TYR A 24 -12.93 7.51 5.13
C TYR A 24 -13.93 6.97 4.12
N GLU A 25 -13.66 7.10 2.83
CA GLU A 25 -14.63 6.71 1.80
C GLU A 25 -14.91 5.21 1.80
N PHE A 26 -13.89 4.40 2.14
CA PHE A 26 -14.06 2.96 2.38
C PHE A 26 -15.10 2.64 3.45
N PHE A 27 -15.15 3.40 4.56
CA PHE A 27 -16.11 3.13 5.64
C PHE A 27 -17.55 3.50 5.26
N LYS A 28 -17.73 4.45 4.34
CA LYS A 28 -19.05 4.83 3.84
C LYS A 28 -19.59 3.79 2.87
N ASN A 29 -18.75 3.35 1.93
CA ASN A 29 -19.15 2.51 0.79
C ASN A 29 -18.27 1.25 0.63
N PRO A 30 -18.11 0.38 1.66
CA PRO A 30 -17.13 -0.70 1.64
C PRO A 30 -17.42 -1.78 0.57
N VAL A 31 -18.70 -2.03 0.26
CA VAL A 31 -19.11 -3.05 -0.71
C VAL A 31 -18.71 -2.70 -2.13
N SER A 32 -18.77 -1.42 -2.49
CA SER A 32 -18.43 -0.93 -3.84
C SER A 32 -17.06 -0.28 -3.93
N PHE A 33 -16.26 -0.30 -2.85
CA PHE A 33 -15.00 0.44 -2.80
C PHE A 33 -13.91 -0.21 -3.65
N PHE A 34 -13.85 -1.55 -3.65
CA PHE A 34 -12.88 -2.31 -4.42
C PHE A 34 -13.53 -2.95 -5.64
N PRO A 35 -12.86 -2.96 -6.81
CA PRO A 35 -13.28 -3.80 -7.94
C PRO A 35 -13.25 -5.29 -7.58
N ASP A 36 -14.17 -6.07 -8.14
CA ASP A 36 -14.32 -7.50 -7.83
C ASP A 36 -13.03 -8.31 -8.04
N HIS A 37 -12.27 -7.98 -9.08
CA HIS A 37 -11.01 -8.67 -9.42
C HIS A 37 -9.81 -8.26 -8.57
N MET A 38 -9.96 -7.28 -7.67
CA MET A 38 -8.86 -6.74 -6.86
C MET A 38 -8.76 -7.44 -5.49
N LEU A 39 -9.85 -8.02 -4.99
CA LEU A 39 -9.91 -8.66 -3.68
C LEU A 39 -10.08 -10.18 -3.81
N SER A 40 -9.29 -10.93 -3.04
CA SER A 40 -9.53 -12.36 -2.80
C SER A 40 -9.75 -12.59 -1.31
N PHE A 41 -10.76 -13.40 -0.99
CA PHE A 41 -11.12 -13.76 0.37
C PHE A 41 -10.50 -15.13 0.72
N PRO A 42 -9.84 -15.29 1.88
CA PRO A 42 -9.20 -16.56 2.26
C PRO A 42 -10.18 -17.75 2.33
N ASN A 43 -11.44 -17.46 2.67
CA ASN A 43 -12.51 -18.45 2.75
C ASN A 43 -13.63 -17.98 1.81
N GLU A 44 -13.73 -18.56 0.62
CA GLU A 44 -14.85 -18.31 -0.29
C GLU A 44 -16.14 -18.85 0.30
N THR A 45 -16.76 -18.08 1.19
CA THR A 45 -18.17 -18.25 1.49
C THR A 45 -18.91 -17.40 0.47
N ASN A 46 -19.59 -18.06 -0.47
CA ASN A 46 -20.53 -17.49 -1.45
C ASN A 46 -21.72 -16.76 -0.80
N ALA A 47 -21.60 -16.33 0.46
CA ALA A 47 -22.55 -15.48 1.13
C ALA A 47 -22.41 -14.06 0.57
N ALA A 48 -23.55 -13.43 0.26
CA ALA A 48 -23.58 -12.03 -0.12
C ALA A 48 -22.75 -11.21 0.88
N ILE A 49 -21.70 -10.57 0.38
CA ILE A 49 -20.76 -9.83 1.21
C ILE A 49 -21.48 -8.59 1.75
N SER A 50 -21.84 -8.62 3.03
CA SER A 50 -22.49 -7.49 3.69
C SER A 50 -21.50 -6.36 4.00
N HIS A 51 -22.03 -5.15 4.17
CA HIS A 51 -21.25 -3.97 4.60
C HIS A 51 -20.42 -4.26 5.86
N SER A 52 -21.04 -4.84 6.89
CA SER A 52 -20.37 -5.20 8.13
C SER A 52 -19.34 -6.32 7.95
N GLY A 53 -19.60 -7.29 7.06
CA GLY A 53 -18.68 -8.39 6.78
C GLY A 53 -17.35 -7.91 6.21
N ILE A 54 -17.37 -6.99 5.24
CA ILE A 54 -16.13 -6.40 4.68
C ILE A 54 -15.36 -5.66 5.74
N LEU A 55 -16.05 -4.80 6.50
CA LEU A 55 -15.40 -4.01 7.54
C LEU A 55 -14.76 -4.92 8.60
N GLN A 56 -15.47 -5.94 9.08
CA GLN A 56 -14.91 -6.91 10.03
C GLN A 56 -13.66 -7.59 9.47
N MET A 57 -13.68 -7.97 8.20
CA MET A 57 -12.52 -8.62 7.59
C MET A 57 -11.28 -7.71 7.52
N PHE A 58 -11.45 -6.43 7.22
CA PHE A 58 -10.34 -5.46 7.17
C PHE A 58 -9.86 -5.00 8.55
N LEU A 59 -10.74 -4.99 9.55
CA LEU A 59 -10.44 -4.52 10.91
C LEU A 59 -10.01 -5.64 11.86
N SER A 60 -10.29 -6.89 11.52
CA SER A 60 -9.88 -8.06 12.30
C SER A 60 -8.36 -8.25 12.30
N SER A 61 -7.82 -8.68 13.43
CA SER A 61 -6.42 -9.07 13.56
C SER A 61 -6.16 -10.52 13.15
N SER A 62 -7.19 -11.31 12.86
CA SER A 62 -7.08 -12.73 12.48
C SER A 62 -7.28 -12.96 10.98
N THR A 63 -8.07 -12.13 10.31
CA THR A 63 -8.34 -12.23 8.88
C THR A 63 -7.78 -11.01 8.16
N TYR A 64 -7.18 -11.21 6.98
CA TYR A 64 -6.71 -10.12 6.14
C TYR A 64 -7.03 -10.49 4.68
N PRO A 65 -7.81 -9.68 3.94
CA PRO A 65 -8.04 -9.95 2.54
C PRO A 65 -6.74 -9.85 1.76
N GLU A 66 -6.62 -10.62 0.68
CA GLU A 66 -5.53 -10.42 -0.25
C GLU A 66 -5.96 -9.40 -1.30
N ILE A 67 -5.26 -8.27 -1.37
CA ILE A 67 -5.47 -7.27 -2.42
C ILE A 67 -4.42 -7.48 -3.50
N HIS A 68 -4.82 -7.54 -4.76
CA HIS A 68 -3.90 -7.81 -5.85
C HIS A 68 -4.23 -7.03 -7.12
N GLY A 69 -3.21 -6.77 -7.93
CA GLY A 69 -3.37 -5.99 -9.15
C GLY A 69 -2.05 -5.55 -9.76
N TYR A 70 -2.10 -4.99 -10.96
CA TYR A 70 -0.91 -4.48 -11.62
C TYR A 70 -0.55 -3.07 -11.13
N LEU A 71 0.71 -2.88 -10.75
CA LEU A 71 1.29 -1.57 -10.50
C LEU A 71 2.58 -1.39 -11.29
N HIS A 72 2.99 -0.15 -11.48
CA HIS A 72 4.32 0.16 -12.00
C HIS A 72 5.26 0.46 -10.83
N ALA A 73 6.35 -0.29 -10.74
CA ALA A 73 7.39 -0.07 -9.74
C ALA A 73 8.65 0.48 -10.40
N LYS A 74 9.29 1.45 -9.73
CA LYS A 74 10.60 1.96 -10.13
C LYS A 74 11.67 0.94 -9.76
N GLU A 75 12.55 0.62 -10.70
CA GLU A 75 13.69 -0.25 -10.41
C GLU A 75 14.70 0.47 -9.50
N GLN A 76 15.22 -0.25 -8.50
CA GLN A 76 16.22 0.30 -7.57
C GLN A 76 17.46 0.75 -8.34
N GLY A 77 17.92 1.98 -8.08
CA GLY A 77 19.09 2.57 -8.75
C GLY A 77 18.88 2.99 -10.22
N LYS A 78 17.69 2.78 -10.80
CA LYS A 78 17.40 3.14 -12.20
C LYS A 78 16.27 4.17 -12.31
N LYS A 79 16.14 4.78 -13.48
CA LYS A 79 15.00 5.65 -13.85
C LYS A 79 13.89 4.90 -14.58
N SER A 80 14.08 3.62 -14.84
CA SER A 80 13.11 2.73 -15.51
C SER A 80 12.01 2.26 -14.56
N TRP A 81 10.86 1.99 -15.14
CA TRP A 81 9.66 1.51 -14.46
C TRP A 81 9.23 0.18 -15.08
N LYS A 82 8.79 -0.76 -14.24
CA LYS A 82 8.33 -2.07 -14.67
C LYS A 82 6.90 -2.31 -14.18
N LYS A 83 6.04 -2.78 -15.08
CA LYS A 83 4.70 -3.27 -14.72
C LYS A 83 4.84 -4.65 -14.07
N LEU A 84 4.39 -4.77 -12.82
CA LEU A 84 4.46 -5.99 -12.02
C LEU A 84 3.09 -6.28 -11.42
N PHE A 85 2.78 -7.56 -11.21
CA PHE A 85 1.58 -7.97 -10.49
C PHE A 85 1.89 -8.04 -9.01
N PHE A 86 1.22 -7.19 -8.22
CA PHE A 86 1.43 -7.05 -6.78
C PHE A 86 0.35 -7.78 -5.99
N LEU A 87 0.73 -8.25 -4.80
CA LEU A 87 -0.13 -8.86 -3.81
C LEU A 87 0.17 -8.22 -2.44
N LEU A 88 -0.86 -7.68 -1.82
CA LEU A 88 -0.84 -7.16 -0.46
C LEU A 88 -1.39 -8.25 0.47
N ARG A 89 -0.57 -8.64 1.45
CA ARG A 89 -0.90 -9.60 2.50
C ARG A 89 -0.60 -8.98 3.86
N ARG A 90 -1.05 -9.65 4.92
CA ARG A 90 -0.75 -9.24 6.31
C ARG A 90 0.74 -9.03 6.56
N SER A 91 1.58 -9.90 6.00
CA SER A 91 3.05 -9.87 6.19
C SER A 91 3.77 -8.82 5.33
N GLY A 92 3.07 -8.14 4.42
CA GLY A 92 3.69 -7.12 3.57
C GLY A 92 3.18 -7.12 2.14
N LEU A 93 3.88 -6.33 1.32
CA LEU A 93 3.67 -6.23 -0.11
C LEU A 93 4.63 -7.16 -0.85
N TYR A 94 4.12 -7.88 -1.84
CA TYR A 94 4.86 -8.81 -2.68
C TYR A 94 4.59 -8.52 -4.15
N PHE A 95 5.49 -8.93 -5.04
CA PHE A 95 5.23 -8.99 -6.47
C PHE A 95 5.51 -10.38 -7.05
N SER A 96 4.79 -10.74 -8.11
CA SER A 96 4.99 -12.00 -8.82
C SER A 96 6.13 -11.90 -9.84
N THR A 97 7.01 -12.89 -9.86
CA THR A 97 8.04 -13.08 -10.89
C THR A 97 7.53 -13.87 -12.10
N LYS A 98 6.31 -14.43 -12.04
CA LYS A 98 5.71 -15.23 -13.10
C LYS A 98 4.26 -14.81 -13.34
N GLY A 99 4.07 -13.82 -14.21
CA GLY A 99 2.73 -13.35 -14.61
C GLY A 99 1.90 -12.89 -13.40
N THR A 100 0.75 -13.52 -13.20
CA THR A 100 -0.15 -13.29 -12.06
C THR A 100 -0.08 -14.40 -11.01
N SER A 101 0.92 -15.29 -11.09
CA SER A 101 1.05 -16.42 -10.18
C SER A 101 1.14 -15.96 -8.73
N LYS A 102 0.33 -16.58 -7.87
CA LYS A 102 0.32 -16.38 -6.42
C LYS A 102 1.06 -17.48 -5.63
N GLU A 103 1.66 -18.45 -6.33
CA GLU A 103 2.46 -19.51 -5.69
C GLU A 103 3.66 -18.93 -4.93
N PRO A 104 3.97 -19.40 -3.71
CA PRO A 104 5.05 -18.86 -2.88
C PRO A 104 6.40 -18.75 -3.60
N ARG A 105 6.76 -19.75 -4.43
CA ARG A 105 8.01 -19.76 -5.22
C ARG A 105 8.13 -18.63 -6.25
N HIS A 106 7.01 -18.05 -6.66
CA HIS A 106 6.96 -16.95 -7.63
C HIS A 106 6.81 -15.58 -6.94
N LEU A 107 6.69 -15.52 -5.61
CA LEU A 107 6.52 -14.28 -4.90
C LEU A 107 7.86 -13.74 -4.39
N GLN A 108 8.10 -12.47 -4.66
CA GLN A 108 9.23 -11.73 -4.12
C GLN A 108 8.71 -10.66 -3.16
N PHE A 109 9.31 -10.59 -1.98
CA PHE A 109 8.99 -9.58 -0.98
C PHE A 109 9.41 -8.19 -1.48
N PHE A 110 8.54 -7.20 -1.29
CA PHE A 110 8.80 -5.82 -1.66
C PHE A 110 9.04 -4.93 -0.44
N CYS A 111 8.10 -4.90 0.51
CA CYS A 111 8.23 -4.17 1.76
C CYS A 111 7.23 -4.63 2.83
N GLU A 112 7.53 -4.33 4.10
CA GLU A 112 6.58 -4.41 5.22
C GLU A 112 6.05 -3.01 5.58
N PHE A 113 5.06 -2.95 6.48
CA PHE A 113 4.39 -1.69 6.86
C PHE A 113 4.61 -1.30 8.33
N SER A 114 5.14 -2.21 9.15
CA SER A 114 5.32 -2.04 10.60
C SER A 114 6.18 -0.83 10.96
N ASN A 115 7.15 -0.50 10.11
CA ASN A 115 8.15 0.57 10.30
C ASN A 115 8.16 1.57 9.13
N SER A 116 7.10 1.61 8.32
CA SER A 116 7.07 2.40 7.09
C SER A 116 5.80 3.22 6.98
N ASP A 117 5.96 4.49 6.62
CA ASP A 117 4.85 5.39 6.32
C ASP A 117 4.55 5.39 4.82
N MET A 118 3.26 5.47 4.46
CA MET A 118 2.79 5.57 3.08
C MET A 118 2.50 7.02 2.69
N TYR A 119 3.01 7.45 1.53
CA TYR A 119 2.83 8.79 1.00
C TYR A 119 2.25 8.76 -0.41
N MET A 120 1.39 9.73 -0.72
CA MET A 120 0.88 9.96 -2.06
C MET A 120 1.68 11.08 -2.74
N SER A 121 1.92 10.94 -4.05
CA SER A 121 2.45 12.05 -4.84
C SER A 121 1.47 13.21 -4.84
N LEU A 122 1.99 14.43 -4.73
CA LEU A 122 1.18 15.63 -4.87
C LEU A 122 0.70 15.77 -6.31
N THR A 123 -0.56 16.17 -6.47
CA THR A 123 -1.17 16.43 -7.77
C THR A 123 -0.28 17.39 -8.59
N GLY A 124 0.03 17.01 -9.83
CA GLY A 124 0.85 17.82 -10.73
C GLY A 124 2.37 17.64 -10.59
N LYS A 125 2.88 17.02 -9.52
CA LYS A 125 4.30 16.63 -9.44
C LYS A 125 4.54 15.35 -10.24
N LYS A 126 5.23 15.48 -11.38
CA LYS A 126 5.68 14.33 -12.18
C LYS A 126 6.86 13.66 -11.49
N ILE A 127 6.69 12.39 -11.15
CA ILE A 127 7.81 11.55 -10.74
C ILE A 127 8.59 11.20 -12.01
N SER A 128 9.92 11.39 -11.99
CA SER A 128 10.77 11.16 -13.17
C SER A 128 10.59 9.74 -13.72
N GLY A 129 10.26 9.66 -15.01
CA GLY A 129 10.04 8.41 -15.74
C GLY A 129 8.73 7.68 -15.40
N ALA A 130 7.93 8.17 -14.46
CA ALA A 130 6.72 7.47 -14.03
C ALA A 130 5.68 7.42 -15.17
N PRO A 131 5.05 6.25 -15.41
CA PRO A 131 4.05 6.10 -16.47
C PRO A 131 2.77 6.93 -16.23
N THR A 132 2.47 7.28 -14.97
CA THR A 132 1.29 8.04 -14.59
C THR A 132 1.59 9.02 -13.45
N ASN A 133 0.63 9.90 -13.15
CA ASN A 133 0.64 10.84 -12.03
C ASN A 133 0.05 10.26 -10.73
N TYR A 134 -0.49 9.04 -10.74
CA TYR A 134 -1.11 8.38 -9.58
C TYR A 134 -0.11 7.60 -8.72
N GLY A 135 1.01 8.25 -8.37
CA GLY A 135 2.12 7.62 -7.64
C GLY A 135 1.92 7.64 -6.13
N PHE A 136 2.42 6.59 -5.47
CA PHE A 136 2.59 6.51 -4.02
C PHE A 136 3.92 5.84 -3.69
N CYS A 137 4.41 5.99 -2.45
CA CYS A 137 5.62 5.34 -1.98
C CYS A 137 5.55 4.98 -0.49
N PHE A 138 6.43 4.07 -0.08
CA PHE A 138 6.72 3.76 1.32
C PHE A 138 8.07 4.38 1.69
N LYS A 139 8.13 5.09 2.81
CA LYS A 139 9.38 5.58 3.41
C LYS A 139 9.55 4.89 4.76
N VAL A 140 10.66 4.21 4.95
CA VAL A 140 11.03 3.62 6.24
C VAL A 140 11.23 4.76 7.24
N GLN A 141 10.63 4.64 8.41
CA GLN A 141 10.85 5.57 9.51
C GLN A 141 12.30 5.40 9.99
N ALA A 142 13.01 6.51 10.18
CA ALA A 142 14.37 6.44 10.71
C ALA A 142 14.29 5.97 12.17
N TYR A 143 14.72 4.74 12.45
CA TYR A 143 15.00 4.36 13.83
C TYR A 143 16.14 5.26 14.31
N HIS A 144 15.94 5.96 15.42
CA HIS A 144 17.07 6.37 16.23
C HIS A 144 17.79 5.09 16.63
N SER A 145 18.94 4.82 16.02
CA SER A 145 19.90 3.90 16.61
C SER A 145 20.33 4.53 17.93
N ASP A 146 19.70 4.11 19.02
CA ASP A 146 20.30 4.21 20.35
C ASP A 146 21.52 3.26 20.33
N THR A 147 22.62 3.74 19.74
CA THR A 147 23.94 3.18 19.95
C THR A 147 24.35 3.49 21.39
N TYR A 148 24.37 2.44 22.21
CA TYR A 148 25.19 2.36 23.42
C TYR A 148 26.67 2.55 23.10
#